data_AF-A0A920KIZ2-F1
#
_entry.id   AF-A0A920KIZ2-F1
#
_cell.length_a   1.000
_cell.length_b   1.000
_cell.length_c   1.000
_cell.angle_alpha   90.00
_cell.angle_beta   90.00
_cell.angle_gamma   90.00
#
_symmetry.space_group_name_H-M   'P 1'
#
loop_
_entity.id
_entity.type
_entity.pdbx_description
1 polymer ?
#
loop_
_entity_poly.entity_id
_entity_poly.type
_entity_poly.pdbx_seq_one_letter_code
_entity_poly.pdbx_strand_id
1 'polypeptide(L)' 'MITRNLLWAVLASSIFSLLTATIFFILDAVDVSLTEAAVGAGIATILFFLLLNI' A
#
# COMPACT_ATOMS: atom_id res chain seq x y z
N MET A 1 -5.76 12.57 -1.70
CA MET A 1 -5.19 13.16 -2.94
C MET A 1 -5.20 14.69 -2.85
N ILE A 2 -4.44 15.27 -1.91
CA ILE A 2 -4.31 16.73 -1.67
C ILE A 2 -2.83 17.12 -1.41
N THR A 3 -1.90 16.15 -1.34
CA THR A 3 -0.50 16.39 -1.00
C THR A 3 0.34 16.65 -2.25
N ARG A 4 0.98 17.84 -2.35
CA ARG A 4 2.01 18.13 -3.38
C ARG A 4 3.30 17.35 -3.18
N ASN A 5 3.50 16.80 -1.98
CA ASN A 5 4.74 16.15 -1.58
C ASN A 5 4.62 14.64 -1.83
N LEU A 6 5.40 14.13 -2.79
CA LEU A 6 5.27 12.77 -3.31
C LEU A 6 5.56 11.71 -2.25
N LEU A 7 6.49 11.97 -1.34
CA LEU A 7 6.83 11.02 -0.27
C LEU A 7 5.64 10.78 0.67
N TRP A 8 4.91 11.83 1.01
CA TRP A 8 3.69 11.73 1.81
C TRP A 8 2.56 11.03 1.05
N ALA A 9 2.49 11.21 -0.27
CA ALA A 9 1.51 10.49 -1.10
C ALA A 9 1.77 8.98 -1.10
N VAL A 10 3.04 8.57 -1.21
CA VAL A 10 3.47 7.16 -1.20
C VAL A 10 3.20 6.50 0.16
N LEU A 11 3.51 7.19 1.27
CA LEU A 11 3.20 6.69 2.61
C LEU A 11 1.69 6.56 2.83
N ALA A 12 0.90 7.54 2.38
CA ALA A 12 -0.55 7.47 2.48
C ALA A 12 -1.15 6.33 1.64
N SER A 13 -0.62 6.08 0.43
CA SER A 13 -1.07 4.95 -0.40
C SER A 13 -0.71 3.59 0.20
N SER A 14 0.46 3.48 0.85
CA SER A 14 0.87 2.27 1.57
C SER A 14 -0.11 1.91 2.68
N ILE A 15 -0.43 2.89 3.54
CA ILE A 15 -1.34 2.70 4.68
C ILE A 15 -2.74 2.37 4.18
N PHE A 16 -3.18 3.02 3.09
CA PHE A 16 -4.47 2.72 2.48
C PHE A 16 -4.55 1.26 2.00
N SER A 17 -3.50 0.75 1.34
CA SER A 17 -3.45 -0.65 0.90
C SER A 17 -3.43 -1.65 2.08
N LEU A 18 -2.79 -1.29 3.19
CA LEU A 18 -2.81 -2.11 4.41
C LEU A 18 -4.23 -2.14 5.04
N LEU A 19 -4.95 -1.01 5.00
CA LEU A 19 -6.35 -0.95 5.40
C LEU A 19 -7.25 -1.80 4.50
N THR A 20 -7.06 -1.75 3.18
CA THR A 20 -7.84 -2.60 2.25
C THR A 20 -7.54 -4.08 2.45
N ALA A 21 -6.30 -4.46 2.73
CA ALA A 21 -5.95 -5.84 3.11
C ALA A 21 -6.69 -6.28 4.38
N THR A 22 -6.83 -5.40 5.37
CA THR A 22 -7.58 -5.68 6.60
C THR A 22 -9.07 -5.87 6.32
N ILE A 23 -9.63 -5.09 5.38
CA ILE A 23 -11.02 -5.25 4.94
C ILE A 23 -11.22 -6.61 4.26
N PHE A 24 -10.30 -7.03 3.38
CA PHE A 24 -10.38 -8.37 2.76
C PHE A 24 -10.25 -9.51 3.78
N PHE A 25 -9.45 -9.32 4.83
CA PHE A 25 -9.37 -10.26 5.94
C PHE A 25 -10.72 -10.39 6.68
N ILE A 26 -11.42 -9.28 6.92
CA ILE A 26 -12.75 -9.28 7.57
C ILE A 26 -13.82 -9.95 6.68
N LEU A 27 -13.65 -9.89 5.36
CA LEU A 27 -14.57 -10.49 4.38
C LEU A 27 -14.29 -11.99 4.12
N ASP A 28 -13.51 -12.66 4.97
CA ASP A 28 -13.07 -14.07 4.82
C ASP A 28 -12.28 -14.35 3.51
N ALA A 29 -11.73 -13.32 2.87
CA ALA A 29 -10.92 -13.44 1.66
C ALA A 29 -9.41 -13.47 2.00
N VAL A 30 -8.98 -14.52 2.69
CA VAL A 30 -7.60 -14.62 3.22
C VAL A 30 -6.54 -14.59 2.12
N ASP A 31 -6.75 -15.31 1.02
CA ASP A 31 -5.79 -15.38 -0.09
C ASP A 31 -5.57 -14.00 -0.73
N VAL A 32 -6.66 -13.25 -0.92
CA VAL A 32 -6.64 -11.89 -1.48
C VAL A 32 -5.98 -10.92 -0.50
N SER A 33 -6.32 -11.01 0.79
CA SER A 33 -5.75 -10.15 1.83
C SER A 33 -4.23 -10.27 1.93
N LEU A 34 -3.70 -11.49 1.76
CA LEU A 34 -2.27 -11.77 1.87
C LEU A 34 -1.51 -11.23 0.66
N THR A 35 -2.07 -11.40 -0.54
CA THR A 35 -1.49 -10.82 -1.76
C THR A 35 -1.54 -9.30 -1.78
N GLU A 36 -2.62 -8.69 -1.27
CA GLU A 36 -2.75 -7.23 -1.24
C GLU A 36 -1.80 -6.60 -0.22
N ALA A 37 -1.65 -7.21 0.97
CA ALA A 37 -0.67 -6.77 1.95
C ALA A 37 0.77 -6.88 1.41
N ALA A 38 1.11 -7.97 0.73
CA ALA A 38 2.45 -8.20 0.19
C ALA A 38 2.77 -7.26 -1.00
N VAL A 39 1.84 -7.08 -1.93
CA VAL A 39 2.08 -6.29 -3.14
C VAL A 39 1.87 -4.80 -2.88
N GLY A 40 0.75 -4.41 -2.26
CA GLY A 40 0.36 -3.00 -2.15
C GLY A 40 1.04 -2.24 -1.00
N ALA A 41 1.20 -2.86 0.18
CA ALA A 41 2.00 -2.26 1.26
C ALA A 41 3.50 -2.60 1.15
N GLY A 42 3.83 -3.79 0.64
CA GLY A 42 5.22 -4.26 0.50
C GLY A 42 5.91 -3.76 -0.77
N ILE A 43 5.75 -4.47 -1.89
CA ILE A 43 6.56 -4.24 -3.11
C ILE A 43 6.31 -2.87 -3.72
N ALA A 44 5.06 -2.40 -3.76
CA ALA A 44 4.71 -1.12 -4.37
C ALA A 44 5.38 0.05 -3.65
N THR A 45 5.51 0.02 -2.33
CA THR A 45 6.18 1.11 -1.59
C THR A 45 7.67 1.15 -1.86
N ILE A 46 8.33 0.00 -1.90
CA ILE A 46 9.76 -0.10 -2.24
C ILE A 46 10.02 0.45 -3.64
N LEU A 47 9.18 0.07 -4.61
CA LEU A 47 9.29 0.60 -5.99
C LEU A 47 9.07 2.11 -6.03
N PHE A 48 8.09 2.65 -5.31
CA PHE A 48 7.87 4.09 -5.28
C PHE A 48 9.01 4.86 -4.60
N PHE A 49 9.61 4.32 -3.54
CA PHE A 49 10.81 4.89 -2.95
C PHE A 49 11.98 4.91 -3.92
N LEU A 50 12.22 3.79 -4.63
CA LEU A 50 13.27 3.69 -5.65
C LEU A 50 13.08 4.69 -6.79
N LEU A 51 11.83 4.89 -7.22
CA LEU A 51 11.49 5.84 -8.29
C LEU A 51 11.57 7.31 -7.85
N LEU A 52 11.35 7.59 -6.56
CA LEU A 52 11.40 8.95 -6.01
C LEU A 52 12.83 9.51 -5.84
N ASN A 53 13.85 8.80 -6.33
CA ASN A 53 15.25 9.21 -6.28
C ASN A 53 15.74 9.44 -4.82
N ILE A 54 15.49 8.43 -3.99
CA ILE A 54 16.20 8.18 -2.73
C ILE A 54 17.16 7.01 -2.96
#